data_AF-A0A1Y1VI38-F1
#
_entry.id   AF-A0A1Y1VI38-F1
#
_cell.length_a   1.000
_cell.length_b   1.000
_cell.length_c   1.000
_cell.angle_alpha   90.00
_cell.angle_beta   90.00
_cell.angle_gamma   90.00
#
_symmetry.space_group_name_H-M   'P 1'
#
loop_
_entity.id
_entity.type
_entity.pdbx_description
1 polymer ?
#
loop_
_entity_poly.entity_id
_entity_poly.type
_entity_poly.pdbx_seq_one_letter_code
_entity_poly.pdbx_strand_id
1 'polypeptide(L)'
;LKIKAKNNTLNILKETYLNIKLKINDCSRDSIKVIDSNNFYTCELPNCNDNCLIGNKKCIKPENIHMNVNDPNINVCVCLAGYTGNDCLTLDYGPEK
;
A
#
# COMPACT_ATOMS: atom_id res chain seq x y z
N LEU A 1 -7.17 4.73 -18.01
CA LEU A 1 -5.81 4.50 -18.56
C LEU A 1 -5.70 5.19 -19.92
N LYS A 2 -4.80 6.17 -20.07
CA LYS A 2 -4.60 6.89 -21.34
C LYS A 2 -3.27 6.44 -21.95
N ILE A 3 -3.33 5.45 -22.85
CA ILE A 3 -2.14 4.96 -23.54
C ILE A 3 -1.85 5.90 -24.71
N LYS A 4 -0.68 6.52 -24.74
CA LYS A 4 -0.17 7.25 -25.90
C LYS A 4 0.98 6.45 -26.50
N ALA A 5 0.85 6.10 -27.78
CA ALA A 5 1.98 5.57 -28.53
C ALA A 5 3.09 6.62 -28.61
N LYS A 6 4.32 6.24 -28.29
CA LYS A 6 5.48 7.09 -28.49
C LYS A 6 5.76 7.12 -30.00
N ASN A 7 5.81 8.31 -30.59
CA ASN A 7 5.93 8.50 -32.03
C ASN A 7 7.17 7.76 -32.57
N ASN A 8 7.01 7.00 -33.65
CA ASN A 8 8.14 6.34 -34.33
C ASN A 8 8.77 7.34 -35.31
N THR A 9 10.10 7.45 -35.29
CA THR A 9 10.93 8.35 -36.10
C THR A 9 10.76 8.21 -37.61
N LEU A 10 10.08 7.16 -38.09
CA LEU A 10 9.97 6.86 -39.52
C LEU A 10 8.72 7.41 -40.23
N ASN A 11 7.76 8.09 -39.56
CA ASN A 11 6.52 8.60 -40.18
C ASN A 11 5.68 7.56 -40.97
N ILE A 12 6.00 6.26 -40.89
CA ILE A 12 5.20 5.19 -41.48
C ILE A 12 4.20 4.74 -40.41
N LEU A 13 3.11 5.47 -40.28
CA LEU A 13 1.95 4.99 -39.51
C LEU A 13 1.27 3.88 -40.32
N LYS A 14 1.75 2.65 -40.16
CA LYS A 14 0.94 1.47 -40.49
C LYS A 14 0.01 1.24 -39.31
N GLU A 15 -1.29 1.32 -39.56
CA GLU A 15 -2.29 0.79 -38.62
C GLU A 15 -1.93 -0.67 -38.34
N THR A 16 -1.61 -0.96 -37.09
CA THR A 16 -1.26 -2.30 -36.65
C THR A 16 -2.17 -2.65 -35.49
N TYR A 17 -2.83 -3.80 -35.61
CA TYR A 17 -3.71 -4.32 -34.58
C TYR A 17 -2.88 -5.17 -33.63
N LEU A 18 -2.56 -4.60 -32.47
CA LEU A 18 -1.81 -5.29 -31.42
C LEU A 18 -2.79 -5.82 -30.37
N ASN A 19 -2.84 -7.15 -30.21
CA ASN A 19 -3.55 -7.79 -29.11
C ASN A 19 -2.65 -7.79 -27.87
N ILE A 20 -2.71 -6.73 -27.07
CA ILE A 20 -1.95 -6.60 -25.83
C ILE A 20 -2.79 -7.17 -24.68
N LYS A 21 -2.31 -8.23 -24.04
CA LYS A 21 -2.87 -8.72 -22.78
C LYS A 21 -2.39 -7.81 -21.64
N LEU A 22 -3.30 -7.02 -21.08
CA LEU A 22 -3.03 -6.21 -19.89
C LEU A 22 -3.45 -7.00 -18.65
N LYS A 23 -2.53 -7.15 -17.70
CA LYS A 23 -2.82 -7.66 -16.36
C LYS A 23 -2.64 -6.53 -15.37
N ILE A 24 -3.72 -6.15 -14.68
CA ILE A 24 -3.67 -5.22 -13.57
C ILE A 24 -3.66 -6.07 -12.30
N ASN A 25 -2.56 -6.03 -11.55
CA ASN A 25 -2.47 -6.71 -10.26
C ASN A 25 -3.19 -5.87 -9.20
N ASP A 26 -3.84 -6.54 -8.26
CA ASP A 26 -4.43 -5.86 -7.10
C ASP A 26 -3.33 -5.40 -6.12
N CYS A 27 -3.71 -4.57 -5.16
CA CYS A 27 -2.86 -4.12 -4.06
C CYS A 27 -2.34 -5.31 -3.23
N SER A 28 -1.15 -5.17 -2.64
CA SER A 28 -0.63 -6.15 -1.70
C SER A 28 -1.50 -6.19 -0.44
N ARG A 29 -1.45 -7.29 0.31
CA ARG A 29 -2.21 -7.45 1.56
C ARG A 29 -1.92 -6.34 2.58
N ASP A 30 -0.69 -5.83 2.58
CA ASP A 30 -0.21 -4.81 3.52
C ASP A 30 -0.50 -3.37 3.08
N SER A 31 -1.11 -3.18 1.89
CA SER A 31 -1.37 -1.86 1.33
C SER A 31 -2.85 -1.50 1.32
N ILE A 32 -3.12 -0.19 1.36
CA ILE A 32 -4.46 0.40 1.32
C ILE A 32 -4.73 0.82 -0.12
N LYS A 33 -5.92 0.45 -0.62
CA LYS A 33 -6.39 0.87 -1.93
C LYS A 33 -7.07 2.23 -1.79
N VAL A 34 -6.40 3.31 -2.16
CA VAL A 34 -6.96 4.67 -2.09
C VAL A 34 -7.59 4.99 -3.44
N ILE A 35 -8.82 5.51 -3.44
CA ILE A 35 -9.52 5.89 -4.68
C ILE A 35 -9.59 7.42 -4.75
N ASP A 36 -9.13 7.99 -5.87
CA ASP A 36 -9.20 9.43 -6.12
C ASP A 36 -10.59 9.87 -6.64
N SER A 37 -10.77 11.19 -6.80
CA SER A 37 -12.02 11.76 -7.32
C SER A 37 -12.36 11.36 -8.76
N ASN A 38 -11.37 10.85 -9.51
CA ASN A 38 -11.55 10.37 -10.87
C ASN A 38 -11.78 8.85 -10.93
N ASN A 39 -11.97 8.21 -9.77
CA ASN A 39 -12.18 6.77 -9.61
C ASN A 39 -10.96 5.92 -10.04
N PHE A 40 -9.76 6.49 -10.02
CA PHE A 40 -8.50 5.75 -10.12
C PHE A 40 -8.05 5.32 -8.74
N TYR A 41 -7.51 4.11 -8.63
CA TYR A 41 -6.95 3.64 -7.37
C TYR A 41 -5.42 3.63 -7.38
N THR A 42 -4.85 3.96 -6.22
CA THR A 42 -3.45 3.80 -5.87
C THR A 42 -3.33 2.82 -4.71
N CYS A 43 -2.22 2.10 -4.63
CA CYS A 43 -1.90 1.26 -3.49
C CYS A 43 -0.86 1.99 -2.64
N GLU A 44 -1.23 2.35 -1.42
CA GLU A 44 -0.39 3.12 -0.51
C GLU A 44 -0.06 2.31 0.73
N LEU A 45 1.11 2.58 1.33
CA LEU A 45 1.41 2.05 2.65
C LEU A 45 0.55 2.77 3.70
N PRO A 46 0.12 2.04 4.76
CA PRO A 46 -0.63 2.64 5.86
C PRO A 46 0.16 3.81 6.46
N ASN A 47 -0.50 4.97 6.54
CA ASN A 47 0.01 6.15 7.22
C ASN A 47 -0.52 6.15 8.66
N CYS A 48 0.34 6.31 9.67
CA CYS A 48 -0.06 6.43 11.07
C CYS A 48 0.45 7.76 11.63
N ASN A 49 -0.02 8.13 12.81
CA ASN A 49 0.53 9.29 13.52
C ASN A 49 2.03 9.12 13.83
N ASP A 50 2.72 10.24 14.05
CA ASP A 50 4.17 10.26 14.32
C ASP A 50 4.56 9.41 15.53
N ASN A 51 3.66 9.28 16.53
CA ASN A 51 3.86 8.43 17.70
C ASN A 51 4.05 6.94 17.34
N CYS A 52 3.54 6.50 16.19
CA CYS A 52 3.71 5.14 15.69
C CYS A 52 5.02 4.95 14.92
N LEU A 53 5.62 6.01 14.39
CA LEU A 53 6.85 5.95 13.60
C LEU A 53 8.11 5.98 14.48
N ILE A 54 7.94 6.06 15.80
CA ILE A 54 9.02 6.12 16.78
C ILE A 54 9.20 4.75 17.44
N GLY A 55 10.45 4.27 17.48
CA GLY A 55 10.83 3.06 18.22
C GLY A 55 10.50 1.76 17.48
N ASN A 56 10.02 0.76 18.22
CA ASN A 56 9.83 -0.61 17.73
C ASN A 56 8.38 -0.88 17.31
N LYS A 57 7.84 0.01 16.49
CA LYS A 57 6.45 0.02 16.05
C LYS A 57 6.37 -0.06 14.53
N LYS A 58 5.26 -0.59 14.01
CA LYS A 58 4.93 -0.62 12.59
C LYS A 58 3.48 -0.20 12.40
N CYS A 59 3.26 0.66 11.42
CA CYS A 59 1.91 0.99 10.96
C CYS A 59 1.39 -0.11 10.03
N ILE A 60 0.20 -0.63 10.31
CA ILE A 60 -0.45 -1.65 9.51
C ILE A 60 -1.87 -1.25 9.13
N LYS A 61 -2.34 -1.83 8.04
CA LYS A 61 -3.72 -1.71 7.60
C LYS A 61 -4.64 -2.46 8.58
N PRO A 62 -5.79 -1.90 8.97
CA PRO A 62 -6.78 -2.59 9.79
C PRO A 62 -7.37 -3.81 9.05
N GLU A 63 -7.47 -4.95 9.74
CA GLU A 63 -7.91 -6.23 9.14
C GLU A 63 -9.38 -6.23 8.68
N ASN A 64 -10.24 -5.40 9.28
CA ASN A 64 -11.69 -5.47 9.10
C ASN A 64 -12.34 -4.20 8.52
N ILE A 65 -11.54 -3.34 7.86
CA ILE A 65 -12.04 -2.08 7.32
C ILE A 65 -11.76 -2.02 5.81
N HIS A 66 -12.83 -2.11 5.01
CA HIS A 66 -12.80 -1.91 3.55
C HIS A 66 -12.91 -0.42 3.18
N MET A 67 -12.15 0.44 3.86
CA MET A 67 -12.12 1.86 3.50
C MET A 67 -11.11 2.07 2.38
N ASN A 68 -11.52 2.81 1.36
CA ASN A 68 -10.65 3.23 0.27
C ASN A 68 -9.92 4.55 0.60
N VAL A 69 -9.52 4.70 1.86
CA VAL A 69 -8.94 5.92 2.43
C VAL A 69 -7.79 5.51 3.34
N ASN A 70 -6.67 6.22 3.23
CA ASN A 70 -5.49 6.04 4.08
C ASN A 70 -5.52 7.06 5.21
N ASP A 71 -6.31 6.78 6.26
CA ASP A 71 -6.51 7.69 7.40
C ASP A 71 -5.62 7.30 8.61
N PRO A 72 -4.72 8.18 9.08
CA PRO A 72 -3.89 7.96 10.26
C PRO A 72 -4.63 7.65 11.56
N ASN A 73 -5.90 8.05 11.68
CA ASN A 73 -6.72 7.78 12.86
C ASN A 73 -7.35 6.38 12.85
N ILE A 74 -7.33 5.71 11.69
CA ILE A 74 -7.97 4.41 11.48
C ILE A 74 -6.92 3.30 11.37
N ASN A 75 -5.74 3.64 10.84
CA ASN A 75 -4.63 2.70 10.73
C ASN A 75 -4.09 2.29 12.11
N VAL A 76 -3.60 1.05 12.18
CA VAL A 76 -3.25 0.43 13.47
C VAL A 76 -1.75 0.46 13.66
N CYS A 77 -1.33 0.86 14.85
CA CYS A 77 0.06 0.76 15.26
C CYS A 77 0.29 -0.54 16.03
N VAL A 78 1.23 -1.37 15.57
CA VAL A 78 1.58 -2.64 16.24
C VAL A 78 3.06 -2.67 16.59
N CYS A 79 3.41 -3.41 17.63
CA CYS A 79 4.81 -3.66 17.97
C CYS A 79 5.48 -4.54 16.90
N LEU A 80 6.75 -4.27 16.63
CA LEU A 80 7.59 -5.20 15.89
C LEU A 80 7.77 -6.49 16.68
N ALA A 81 8.03 -7.59 15.95
CA ALA A 81 8.25 -8.89 16.58
C ALA A 81 9.37 -8.81 17.63
N GLY A 82 9.13 -9.42 18.79
CA GLY A 82 10.03 -9.35 19.94
C GLY A 82 9.82 -8.13 20.86
N TYR A 83 8.83 -7.27 20.58
CA TYR A 83 8.46 -6.14 21.44
C TYR A 83 6.98 -6.19 21.84
N THR A 84 6.69 -5.72 23.04
CA THR A 84 5.36 -5.73 23.64
C THR A 84 5.10 -4.51 24.52
N GLY A 85 3.87 -4.39 25.01
CA GLY A 85 3.36 -3.25 25.77
C GLY A 85 2.88 -2.10 24.87
N ASN A 86 2.15 -1.15 25.45
CA ASN A 86 1.51 -0.04 24.71
C ASN A 86 2.52 0.82 23.92
N ASP A 87 3.75 0.91 24.42
CA ASP A 87 4.81 1.69 23.79
C ASP A 87 5.86 0.85 23.04
N CYS A 88 5.71 -0.48 23.02
CA CYS A 88 6.67 -1.39 22.38
C CYS A 88 8.12 -1.20 22.87
N LEU A 89 8.27 -0.81 24.14
CA LEU A 89 9.56 -0.60 24.79
C LEU A 89 10.02 -1.84 25.58
N THR A 90 9.11 -2.78 25.83
CA THR A 90 9.42 -4.01 26.55
C THR A 90 9.75 -5.11 25.56
N LEU A 91 10.85 -5.82 25.76
CA LEU A 91 11.18 -6.99 24.95
C LEU A 91 10.30 -8.16 25.37
N ASP A 92 9.71 -8.83 24.40
CA ASP A 92 8.88 -10.01 24.58
C ASP A 92 9.77 -11.26 24.74
N TYR A 93 10.60 -11.25 25.80
CA TYR A 93 11.35 -12.42 26.24
C TYR A 93 10.43 -13.30 27.08
N GLY A 94 9.49 -14.01 26.45
CA GLY A 94 8.95 -15.23 27.06
C GLY A 94 10.03 -16.31 27.01
N PRO A 95 10.36 -17.01 28.12
CA PRO A 95 11.25 -18.17 28.02
C PRO A 95 10.65 -19.17 27.04
N GLU A 96 11.44 -19.65 26.10
CA GLU A 96 11.11 -20.80 25.27
C GLU A 96 10.61 -21.92 26.21
N LYS A 97 9.35 -22.33 26.04
CA LYS A 97 8.82 -23.56 26.65
C LYS A 97 8.92 -24.70 25.66
#